data_AF-A0A229TCH7-F1
#
_entry.id   AF-A0A229TCH7-F1
#
_cell.length_a   1.000
_cell.length_b   1.000
_cell.length_c   1.000
_cell.angle_alpha   90.00
_cell.angle_beta   90.00
_cell.angle_gamma   90.00
#
_symmetry.space_group_name_H-M   'P 1'
#
loop_
_entity.id
_entity.type
_entity.pdbx_description
1 polymer ?
#
loop_
_entity_poly.entity_id
_entity_poly.type
_entity_poly.pdbx_seq_one_letter_code
_entity_poly.pdbx_strand_id
1 'polypeptide(L)' 'MSHAPVIEEGGVAGTGTGGTAGVTCATCPHAQDSHDSIARRYCTATVAGGFNRRCVCVGGTTNL' A
#
# COMPACT_ATOMS: atom_id res chain seq x y z
N MET A 1 30.69 6.36 28.21
CA MET A 1 29.36 5.75 28.42
C MET A 1 28.33 6.87 28.32
N SER A 2 27.90 7.17 27.11
CA SER A 2 26.94 8.25 26.83
C SER A 2 25.74 7.60 26.16
N HIS A 3 24.68 7.40 26.93
CA HIS A 3 23.39 6.91 26.44
C HIS A 3 22.66 8.06 25.72
N ALA A 4 22.25 7.81 24.47
CA ALA A 4 21.35 8.69 23.72
C ALA A 4 19.88 8.42 24.12
N PRO A 5 18.98 9.42 24.04
CA PRO A 5 17.58 9.27 24.43
C PRO A 5 16.77 8.48 23.39
N VAL A 6 15.90 7.60 23.87
CA VAL A 6 14.89 6.93 23.04
C VAL A 6 13.77 7.93 22.74
N ILE A 7 13.46 8.12 21.45
CA ILE A 7 12.32 8.87 20.96
C ILE A 7 11.08 7.97 20.96
N GLU A 8 10.04 8.36 21.69
CA GLU A 8 8.73 7.69 21.66
C GLU A 8 7.87 8.31 20.55
N GLU A 9 7.96 7.76 19.34
CA GLU A 9 7.24 8.25 18.17
C GLU A 9 5.81 7.70 18.14
N GLY A 10 4.86 8.55 18.56
CA GLY A 10 3.43 8.26 18.60
C GLY A 10 2.87 7.73 17.29
N GLY A 11 2.18 6.59 17.37
CA GLY A 11 1.52 5.93 16.25
C GLY A 11 0.41 6.79 15.67
N VAL A 12 0.63 7.28 14.45
CA VAL A 12 -0.39 7.91 13.62
C VAL A 12 -1.47 6.88 13.25
N ALA A 13 -2.65 7.05 13.84
CA ALA A 13 -3.86 6.36 13.44
C ALA A 13 -4.22 6.74 11.99
N GLY A 14 -3.77 5.93 11.04
CA GLY A 14 -4.14 6.05 9.63
C GLY A 14 -5.60 5.65 9.42
N THR A 15 -6.52 6.58 9.66
CA THR A 15 -7.91 6.46 9.19
C THR A 15 -7.98 6.99 7.76
N GLY A 16 -7.73 6.11 6.79
CA GLY A 16 -7.92 6.39 5.38
C GLY A 16 -9.23 5.81 4.87
N THR A 17 -10.37 6.36 5.31
CA THR A 17 -11.68 6.01 4.73
C THR A 17 -12.23 7.22 3.99
N GLY A 18 -11.91 7.29 2.71
CA GLY A 18 -12.42 8.29 1.78
C GLY A 18 -12.30 7.75 0.37
N GLY A 19 -13.23 6.87 -0.01
CA GLY A 19 -13.36 6.34 -1.35
C GLY A 19 -13.71 7.43 -2.36
N THR A 20 -12.72 8.25 -2.70
CA THR A 20 -12.67 8.88 -4.02
C THR A 20 -12.44 7.73 -5.00
N ALA A 21 -13.07 7.75 -6.18
CA ALA A 21 -12.81 6.73 -7.21
C ALA A 21 -11.32 6.76 -7.57
N GLY A 22 -10.53 5.97 -6.83
CA GLY A 22 -9.09 6.00 -6.83
C GLY A 22 -8.57 5.36 -8.10
N VAL A 23 -7.39 5.80 -8.52
CA VAL A 23 -6.66 5.20 -9.65
C VAL A 23 -6.64 3.68 -9.45
N THR A 24 -7.12 2.89 -10.42
CA THR A 24 -7.05 1.43 -10.33
C THR A 24 -5.61 0.98 -10.38
N CYS A 25 -5.22 0.00 -9.55
CA CYS A 25 -3.88 -0.55 -9.61
C CYS A 25 -3.65 -1.25 -10.95
N ALA A 26 -2.48 -1.00 -11.55
CA ALA A 26 -2.13 -1.60 -12.84
C ALA A 26 -1.78 -3.11 -12.76
N THR A 27 -1.72 -3.70 -11.56
CA THR A 27 -1.43 -5.14 -11.34
C THR A 27 -2.67 -5.96 -10.93
N CYS A 28 -3.69 -5.32 -10.35
CA CYS A 28 -4.82 -6.00 -9.72
C CYS A 28 -6.07 -5.11 -9.74
N PRO A 29 -7.29 -5.67 -9.72
CA PRO A 29 -8.51 -4.96 -10.08
C PRO A 29 -9.06 -3.98 -9.03
N HIS A 30 -8.27 -3.63 -8.01
CA HIS A 30 -8.72 -2.78 -6.89
C HIS A 30 -8.01 -1.42 -6.90
N ALA A 31 -8.59 -0.46 -6.20
CA ALA A 31 -8.07 0.91 -6.13
C ALA A 31 -6.68 0.97 -5.50
N GLN A 32 -5.84 1.86 -6.02
CA GLN A 32 -4.47 2.10 -5.54
C GLN A 32 -4.43 2.56 -4.08
N ASP A 33 -5.49 3.24 -3.63
CA ASP A 33 -5.61 3.71 -2.24
C ASP A 33 -5.90 2.59 -1.25
N SER A 34 -6.34 1.42 -1.73
CA SER A 34 -6.48 0.21 -0.89
C SER A 34 -5.13 -0.45 -0.58
N HIS A 35 -4.04 0.00 -1.21
CA HIS A 35 -2.70 -0.50 -0.93
C HIS A 35 -2.01 0.37 0.10
N ASP A 36 -1.36 -0.25 1.08
CA ASP A 36 -0.31 0.48 1.82
C ASP A 36 0.85 0.88 0.88
N SER A 37 1.65 1.84 1.31
CA SER A 37 2.88 2.29 0.66
C SER A 37 3.78 1.16 0.13
N ILE A 38 3.94 0.06 0.86
CA ILE A 38 4.75 -1.09 0.41
C ILE A 38 4.09 -1.78 -0.78
N ALA A 39 2.80 -2.06 -0.69
CA ALA A 39 2.05 -2.71 -1.75
C ALA A 39 1.98 -1.84 -3.02
N ARG A 40 1.86 -0.51 -2.88
CA ARG A 40 1.94 0.43 -4.01
C ARG A 40 3.28 0.32 -4.75
N ARG A 41 4.40 0.35 -4.01
CA ARG A 41 5.75 0.22 -4.59
C ARG A 41 5.95 -1.12 -5.30
N TYR A 42 5.50 -2.21 -4.68
CA TYR A 42 5.59 -3.54 -5.27
C TYR A 42 4.85 -3.63 -6.62
N CYS A 43 3.62 -3.12 -6.67
CA CYS A 43 2.81 -3.15 -7.90
C CYS A 43 3.43 -2.28 -9.00
N THR A 44 3.90 -1.08 -8.67
CA THR A 44 4.61 -0.21 -9.64
C THR A 44 5.84 -0.89 -10.21
N ALA A 45 6.69 -1.50 -9.36
CA ALA A 45 7.88 -2.22 -9.83
C ALA A 45 7.52 -3.46 -10.66
N THR A 46 6.39 -4.11 -10.36
CA THR A 46 5.89 -5.26 -11.13
C THR A 46 5.58 -4.85 -12.56
N VAL A 47 4.85 -3.76 -12.75
CA VAL A 47 4.50 -3.24 -14.08
C VAL A 47 5.72 -2.67 -14.80
N ALA A 48 6.52 -1.84 -14.14
CA ALA A 48 7.70 -1.22 -14.73
C ALA A 48 8.74 -2.27 -15.19
N GLY A 49 8.85 -3.38 -14.47
CA GLY A 49 9.74 -4.49 -14.83
C GLY A 49 9.12 -5.51 -15.79
N GLY A 50 7.85 -5.36 -16.19
CA GLY A 50 7.16 -6.34 -17.04
C GLY A 50 7.03 -7.73 -16.40
N PHE A 51 7.00 -7.81 -15.07
CA PHE A 51 6.98 -9.09 -14.36
C PHE A 51 5.58 -9.71 -14.36
N ASN A 52 5.48 -10.99 -14.71
CA ASN A 52 4.24 -11.77 -14.66
C ASN A 52 3.99 -12.40 -13.28
N ARG A 53 3.94 -11.57 -12.23
CA ARG A 53 3.65 -12.00 -10.84
C ARG A 53 2.34 -11.38 -10.34
N ARG A 54 1.61 -12.12 -9.50
CA ARG A 54 0.34 -11.67 -8.90
C ARG A 54 0.62 -10.61 -7.83
N CYS A 55 -0.32 -9.68 -7.57
CA CYS A 55 -0.20 -8.79 -6.41
C CYS A 55 -0.14 -9.61 -5.10
N VAL A 56 0.67 -9.15 -4.14
CA VAL A 56 0.75 -9.67 -2.75
C VAL A 56 -0.43 -9.26 -1.86
N CYS A 57 -1.45 -8.63 -2.45
CA CYS A 57 -2.60 -8.08 -1.78
C CYS A 57 -3.40 -9.19 -1.04
N VAL A 58 -3.60 -9.05 0.27
CA VAL A 58 -4.47 -9.94 1.06
C VAL A 58 -5.81 -9.25 1.22
N GLY A 59 -6.82 -9.65 0.44
CA GLY A 59 -8.21 -9.23 0.62
C GLY A 59 -8.50 -7.78 0.26
N GLY A 60 -8.67 -7.50 -1.02
CA GLY A 60 -9.64 -6.50 -1.45
C GLY A 60 -10.72 -7.26 -2.19
N THR A 61 -11.83 -7.58 -1.53
CA THR A 61 -12.99 -8.14 -2.22
C THR A 61 -13.36 -7.21 -3.35
N THR A 62 -13.15 -7.65 -4.59
CA THR A 62 -13.82 -7.09 -5.76
C THR A 62 -15.31 -7.27 -5.52
N ASN A 63 -15.98 -6.32 -4.85
CA ASN A 63 -17.42 -6.39 -4.71
C ASN A 63 -18.05 -5.01 -4.87
N LEU A 64 -18.55 -4.83 -6.10
CA LEU A 64 -19.52 -3.85 -6.59
C LEU A 64 -18.97 -2.45 -6.88
#